data_AF-A0A954EX71-F1
#
_entry.id   AF-A0A954EX71-F1
#
_cell.length_a   1.000
_cell.length_b   1.000
_cell.length_c   1.000
_cell.angle_alpha   90.00
_cell.angle_beta   90.00
_cell.angle_gamma   90.00
#
_symmetry.space_group_name_H-M   'P 1'
#
loop_
_entity.id
_entity.type
_entity.pdbx_description
1 polymer ?
#
loop_
_entity_poly.entity_id
_entity_poly.type
_entity_poly.pdbx_seq_one_letter_code
_entity_poly.pdbx_strand_id
1 'polypeptide(L)'
;MSSPTYSIEQITIDSAPSVLRQIAALHQQEIREGFLSSLGQDFLTRLYVAILENPDVFIFAARENGRTLGYICGAVSTRGVYKKFLVRHAWHVAPTIISRLFSPRTIRRITETLLYPSKTDDSGLPEPEILNFCVSSTQQRRGIGKRLFSALCQEFARRNVDQIRIVTGESQDSAQRFYEALGAKKAQEIEVHAGTKSLVYTFDIARERHAAAA
;
A
#
# COMPACT_ATOMS: atom_id res chain seq x y z
N MET A 1 31.36 -2.63 1.40
CA MET A 1 30.04 -2.97 0.83
C MET A 1 29.76 -1.99 -0.29
N SER A 2 29.63 -2.43 -1.53
CA SER A 2 29.32 -1.53 -2.66
C SER A 2 27.97 -0.86 -2.43
N SER A 3 27.89 0.45 -2.67
CA SER A 3 26.63 1.19 -2.58
C SER A 3 25.55 0.50 -3.43
N PRO A 4 24.32 0.37 -2.92
CA PRO A 4 23.23 -0.20 -3.70
C PRO A 4 23.03 0.63 -4.97
N THR A 5 22.91 -0.04 -6.12
CA THR A 5 22.73 0.57 -7.45
C THR A 5 21.39 1.31 -7.62
N TYR A 6 20.56 1.37 -6.57
CA TYR A 6 19.24 2.00 -6.55
C TYR A 6 19.09 3.02 -5.41
N SER A 7 18.33 4.08 -5.67
CA SER A 7 17.89 5.09 -4.70
C SER A 7 16.52 4.72 -4.13
N ILE A 8 16.21 5.22 -2.93
CA ILE A 8 14.84 5.29 -2.40
C ILE A 8 14.41 6.75 -2.51
N GLU A 9 13.29 6.99 -3.18
CA GLU A 9 12.78 8.33 -3.47
C GLU A 9 11.36 8.46 -2.93
N GLN A 10 11.05 9.58 -2.28
CA GLN A 10 9.67 9.93 -1.96
C GLN A 10 8.97 10.39 -3.23
N ILE A 11 7.80 9.83 -3.49
CA ILE A 11 6.99 10.17 -4.65
C ILE A 11 5.94 11.20 -4.24
N THR A 12 5.85 12.26 -5.03
CA THR A 12 4.95 13.40 -4.85
C THR A 12 4.09 13.59 -6.11
N ILE A 13 3.09 14.46 -6.02
CA ILE A 13 2.25 14.80 -7.18
C ILE A 13 3.06 15.44 -8.32
N ASP A 14 4.19 16.09 -8.00
CA ASP A 14 5.11 16.72 -8.96
C ASP A 14 6.14 15.75 -9.57
N SER A 15 6.15 14.49 -9.11
CA SER A 15 7.03 13.47 -9.68
C SER A 15 6.70 13.22 -11.15
N ALA A 16 7.71 12.89 -11.95
CA ALA A 16 7.53 12.69 -13.39
C ALA A 16 6.37 11.69 -13.66
N PRO A 17 5.46 11.98 -14.61
CA PRO A 17 4.28 11.14 -14.86
C PRO A 17 4.59 9.66 -15.16
N SER A 18 5.79 9.40 -15.71
CA SER A 18 6.30 8.05 -15.96
C SER A 18 6.50 7.23 -14.68
N VAL A 19 6.81 7.87 -13.55
CA VAL A 19 7.01 7.19 -12.25
C VAL A 19 5.69 6.62 -11.74
N LEU A 20 4.63 7.43 -11.73
CA LEU A 20 3.29 6.98 -11.30
C LEU A 20 2.73 5.90 -12.23
N ARG A 21 2.99 6.01 -13.54
CA ARG A 21 2.65 4.94 -14.50
C ARG A 21 3.39 3.64 -14.22
N GLN A 22 4.67 3.71 -13.82
CA GLN A 22 5.44 2.51 -13.46
C GLN A 22 4.98 1.89 -12.13
N ILE A 23 4.62 2.71 -11.15
CA ILE A 23 4.00 2.24 -9.90
C ILE A 23 2.67 1.54 -10.17
N ALA A 24 1.82 2.14 -11.01
CA ALA A 24 0.56 1.54 -11.46
C ALA A 24 0.78 0.20 -12.19
N ALA A 25 1.80 0.13 -13.07
CA ALA A 25 2.16 -1.10 -13.76
C ALA A 25 2.62 -2.19 -12.78
N LEU A 26 3.49 -1.85 -11.81
CA LEU A 26 3.95 -2.78 -10.78
C LEU A 26 2.80 -3.28 -9.91
N HIS A 27 1.88 -2.40 -9.49
CA HIS A 27 0.66 -2.79 -8.79
C HIS A 27 -0.09 -3.85 -9.58
N GLN A 28 -0.39 -3.56 -10.85
CA GLN A 28 -1.17 -4.46 -11.69
C GLN A 28 -0.49 -5.82 -11.89
N GLN A 29 0.84 -5.82 -12.07
CA GLN A 29 1.62 -7.03 -12.35
C GLN A 29 1.77 -7.95 -11.15
N GLU A 30 1.99 -7.38 -9.96
CA GLU A 30 2.31 -8.12 -8.74
C GLU A 30 1.04 -8.44 -7.91
N ILE A 31 -0.05 -7.66 -8.04
CA ILE A 31 -1.32 -7.87 -7.31
C ILE A 31 -2.41 -8.32 -8.29
N ARG A 32 -2.21 -9.46 -8.96
CA ARG A 32 -3.05 -9.88 -10.10
C ARG A 32 -4.51 -10.15 -9.74
N GLU A 33 -4.77 -10.62 -8.52
CA GLU A 33 -6.12 -11.00 -8.07
C GLU A 33 -6.90 -9.84 -7.42
N GLY A 34 -6.26 -8.68 -7.26
CA GLY A 34 -6.89 -7.49 -6.69
C GLY A 34 -7.92 -6.87 -7.63
N PHE A 35 -9.07 -6.46 -7.09
CA PHE A 35 -10.10 -5.78 -7.88
C PHE A 35 -9.55 -4.55 -8.63
N LEU A 36 -8.71 -3.74 -7.97
CA LEU A 36 -8.13 -2.53 -8.57
C LEU A 36 -7.21 -2.85 -9.75
N SER A 37 -6.43 -3.94 -9.67
CA SER A 37 -5.58 -4.42 -10.77
C SER A 37 -6.37 -4.80 -12.02
N SER A 38 -7.60 -5.28 -11.84
CA SER A 38 -8.47 -5.60 -12.98
C SER A 38 -8.86 -4.35 -13.79
N LEU A 39 -8.88 -3.16 -13.18
CA LEU A 39 -9.35 -1.90 -13.79
C LEU A 39 -8.36 -1.27 -14.78
N GLY A 40 -7.13 -1.79 -14.86
CA GLY A 40 -6.13 -1.36 -15.84
C GLY A 40 -5.16 -0.30 -15.32
N GLN A 41 -4.00 -0.20 -15.98
CA GLN A 41 -2.91 0.70 -15.61
C GLN A 41 -3.32 2.18 -15.62
N ASP A 42 -4.15 2.63 -16.55
CA ASP A 42 -4.59 4.03 -16.61
C ASP A 42 -5.48 4.41 -15.44
N PHE A 43 -6.36 3.50 -15.01
CA PHE A 43 -7.17 3.70 -13.80
C PHE A 43 -6.26 3.78 -12.57
N LEU A 44 -5.33 2.83 -12.42
CA LEU A 44 -4.39 2.81 -11.31
C LEU A 44 -3.48 4.04 -11.28
N THR A 45 -3.07 4.56 -12.44
CA THR A 45 -2.27 5.79 -12.52
C THR A 45 -3.06 6.97 -11.94
N ARG A 46 -4.34 7.12 -12.33
CA ARG A 46 -5.23 8.16 -11.78
C ARG A 46 -5.48 7.97 -10.28
N LEU A 47 -5.63 6.73 -9.84
CA LEU A 47 -5.76 6.41 -8.41
C LEU A 47 -4.54 6.88 -7.63
N TYR A 48 -3.33 6.59 -8.10
CA TYR A 48 -2.10 7.02 -7.41
C TYR A 48 -1.91 8.53 -7.41
N VAL A 49 -2.26 9.23 -8.49
CA VAL A 49 -2.26 10.71 -8.52
C VAL A 49 -3.18 11.25 -7.42
N ALA A 50 -4.42 10.78 -7.36
CA ALA A 50 -5.40 11.29 -6.42
C ALA A 50 -5.14 10.87 -4.96
N ILE A 51 -4.49 9.71 -4.75
CA ILE A 51 -4.01 9.32 -3.42
C ILE A 51 -2.94 10.30 -2.91
N LEU A 52 -2.04 10.77 -3.78
CA LEU A 52 -1.00 11.76 -3.43
C LEU A 52 -1.54 13.17 -3.18
N GLU A 53 -2.80 13.47 -3.54
CA GLU A 53 -3.48 14.70 -3.12
C GLU A 53 -3.85 14.68 -1.63
N ASN A 54 -3.87 13.49 -0.99
CA ASN A 54 -4.14 13.39 0.43
C ASN A 54 -2.85 13.54 1.24
N PRO A 55 -2.71 14.58 2.10
CA PRO A 55 -1.51 14.78 2.92
C PRO A 55 -1.23 13.65 3.91
N ASP A 56 -2.23 12.82 4.21
CA ASP A 56 -2.10 11.67 5.11
C ASP A 56 -1.47 10.44 4.44
N VAL A 57 -1.30 10.47 3.11
CA VAL A 57 -0.73 9.36 2.34
C VAL A 57 0.63 9.74 1.79
N PHE A 58 1.53 8.76 1.78
CA PHE A 58 2.87 8.93 1.27
C PHE A 58 3.36 7.65 0.61
N ILE A 59 4.15 7.84 -0.45
CA ILE A 59 4.65 6.77 -1.29
C ILE A 59 6.17 6.90 -1.40
N PHE A 60 6.87 5.79 -1.24
CA PHE A 60 8.29 5.68 -1.54
C PHE A 60 8.51 4.67 -2.65
N ALA A 61 9.46 4.95 -3.55
CA ALA A 61 9.81 4.08 -4.66
C ALA A 61 11.32 3.79 -4.69
N ALA A 62 11.68 2.56 -5.04
CA ALA A 62 13.06 2.16 -5.30
C ALA A 62 13.34 2.36 -6.79
N ARG A 63 14.37 3.15 -7.12
CA ARG A 63 14.62 3.66 -8.48
C ARG A 63 16.04 3.32 -8.94
N GLU A 64 16.16 2.81 -10.16
CA GLU A 64 17.44 2.44 -10.80
C GLU A 64 17.34 2.76 -12.29
N ASN A 65 18.23 3.62 -12.81
CA ASN A 65 18.28 3.99 -14.24
C ASN A 65 16.91 4.41 -14.82
N GLY A 66 16.13 5.21 -14.08
CA GLY A 66 14.82 5.69 -14.51
C GLY A 66 13.68 4.66 -14.38
N ARG A 67 13.97 3.44 -13.89
CA ARG A 67 13.00 2.36 -13.65
C ARG A 67 12.64 2.25 -12.18
N THR A 68 11.37 1.95 -11.92
CA THR A 68 10.85 1.65 -10.59
C THR A 68 10.95 0.15 -10.36
N LEU A 69 11.69 -0.24 -9.32
CA LEU A 69 11.92 -1.64 -8.98
C LEU A 69 10.92 -2.16 -7.94
N GLY A 70 10.32 -1.25 -7.17
CA GLY A 70 9.35 -1.51 -6.13
C GLY A 70 8.87 -0.21 -5.51
N TYR A 71 7.77 -0.26 -4.78
CA TYR A 71 7.23 0.88 -4.06
C TYR A 71 6.46 0.43 -2.82
N ILE A 72 6.30 1.35 -1.88
CA ILE A 72 5.51 1.17 -0.67
C ILE A 72 4.64 2.42 -0.45
N CYS A 73 3.40 2.22 -0.06
CA CYS A 73 2.38 3.24 0.16
C CYS A 73 1.84 3.06 1.58
N GLY A 74 1.90 4.11 2.40
CA GLY A 74 1.38 4.12 3.75
C GLY A 74 0.49 5.34 3.99
N ALA A 75 -0.39 5.22 4.98
CA ALA A 75 -1.29 6.30 5.38
C ALA A 75 -1.39 6.40 6.89
N VAL A 76 -1.50 7.63 7.43
CA VAL A 76 -1.78 7.84 8.86
C VAL A 76 -3.27 7.68 9.20
N SER A 77 -4.15 7.95 8.24
CA SER A 77 -5.59 7.71 8.35
C SER A 77 -6.16 7.27 7.01
N THR A 78 -6.83 6.12 6.98
CA THR A 78 -7.43 5.57 5.76
C THR A 78 -8.89 5.95 5.56
N ARG A 79 -9.55 6.48 6.60
CA ARG A 79 -10.93 6.99 6.54
C ARG A 79 -11.12 8.09 5.50
N GLY A 80 -10.09 8.90 5.25
CA GLY A 80 -10.14 10.02 4.31
C GLY A 80 -9.79 9.69 2.86
N VAL A 81 -8.95 8.66 2.62
CA VAL A 81 -8.31 8.44 1.31
C VAL A 81 -9.32 8.00 0.25
N TYR A 82 -10.02 6.89 0.51
CA TYR A 82 -10.96 6.30 -0.45
C TYR A 82 -12.24 7.12 -0.58
N LYS A 83 -12.74 7.70 0.51
CA LYS A 83 -13.95 8.53 0.50
C LYS A 83 -13.74 9.81 -0.31
N LYS A 84 -12.61 10.52 -0.14
CA LYS A 84 -12.29 11.73 -0.92
C LYS A 84 -12.07 11.39 -2.41
N PHE A 85 -11.36 10.31 -2.72
CA PHE A 85 -11.16 9.84 -4.10
C PHE A 85 -12.50 9.55 -4.80
N LEU A 86 -13.36 8.74 -4.16
CA LEU A 86 -14.60 8.29 -4.76
C LEU A 86 -15.59 9.45 -4.96
N VAL A 87 -15.66 10.41 -4.03
CA VAL A 87 -16.55 11.57 -4.14
C VAL A 87 -16.05 12.56 -5.21
N ARG A 88 -14.74 12.81 -5.29
CA ARG A 88 -14.17 13.84 -6.18
C ARG A 88 -14.06 13.40 -7.64
N HIS A 89 -13.84 12.11 -7.88
CA HIS A 89 -13.70 11.54 -9.23
C HIS A 89 -14.86 10.65 -9.66
N ALA A 90 -15.94 10.59 -8.87
CA ALA A 90 -17.11 9.74 -9.12
C ALA A 90 -17.62 9.88 -10.56
N TRP A 91 -17.72 11.11 -11.07
CA TRP A 91 -18.28 11.41 -12.39
C TRP A 91 -17.38 11.04 -13.57
N HIS A 92 -16.05 11.04 -13.39
CA HIS A 92 -15.08 10.60 -14.40
C HIS A 92 -14.87 9.08 -14.39
N VAL A 93 -14.99 8.49 -13.21
CA VAL A 93 -14.72 7.08 -12.97
C VAL A 93 -15.99 6.24 -13.17
N ALA A 94 -17.17 6.86 -13.01
CA ALA A 94 -18.49 6.25 -13.17
C ALA A 94 -18.63 5.48 -14.49
N PRO A 95 -18.37 6.01 -15.69
CA PRO A 95 -18.62 5.24 -16.92
C PRO A 95 -17.68 4.03 -17.07
N THR A 96 -16.42 4.12 -16.61
CA THR A 96 -15.46 3.00 -16.67
C THR A 96 -15.75 1.93 -15.61
N ILE A 97 -16.23 2.32 -14.43
CA ILE A 97 -16.61 1.39 -13.36
C ILE A 97 -18.03 0.83 -13.57
N ILE A 98 -18.99 1.60 -14.10
CA ILE A 98 -20.38 1.19 -14.37
C ILE A 98 -20.46 0.00 -15.32
N SER A 99 -19.66 0.00 -16.40
CA SER A 99 -19.62 -1.13 -17.34
C SER A 99 -19.16 -2.44 -16.71
N ARG A 100 -18.48 -2.40 -15.56
CA ARG A 100 -17.99 -3.57 -14.80
C ARG A 100 -18.74 -3.83 -13.49
N LEU A 101 -19.61 -2.89 -13.08
CA LEU A 101 -20.50 -3.00 -11.92
C LEU A 101 -21.74 -3.88 -12.20
N PHE A 102 -21.96 -4.36 -13.42
CA PHE A 102 -23.09 -5.23 -13.76
C PHE A 102 -23.04 -6.64 -13.14
N SER A 103 -22.01 -6.95 -12.34
CA SER A 103 -21.96 -8.17 -11.54
C SER A 103 -22.15 -7.86 -10.04
N PRO A 104 -23.16 -8.45 -9.37
CA PRO A 104 -23.37 -8.32 -7.93
C PRO A 104 -22.14 -8.70 -7.09
N ARG A 105 -21.30 -9.61 -7.59
CA ARG A 105 -20.06 -10.04 -6.93
C ARG A 105 -18.98 -8.95 -6.95
N THR A 106 -18.92 -8.17 -8.02
CA THR A 106 -17.96 -7.06 -8.17
C THR A 106 -18.34 -5.89 -7.28
N ILE A 107 -19.64 -5.54 -7.21
CA ILE A 107 -20.15 -4.51 -6.28
C ILE A 107 -19.79 -4.89 -4.83
N ARG A 108 -19.95 -6.16 -4.45
CA ARG A 108 -19.59 -6.67 -3.12
C ARG A 108 -18.09 -6.58 -2.83
N ARG A 109 -17.22 -6.93 -3.79
CA ARG A 109 -15.76 -6.80 -3.63
C ARG A 109 -15.31 -5.34 -3.49
N ILE A 110 -15.96 -4.43 -4.20
CA ILE A 110 -15.73 -2.98 -4.11
C ILE A 110 -16.14 -2.47 -2.73
N THR A 111 -17.34 -2.83 -2.25
CA THR A 111 -17.83 -2.40 -0.95
C THR A 111 -16.99 -2.99 0.18
N GLU A 112 -16.53 -4.24 0.10
CA GLU A 112 -15.60 -4.83 1.07
C GLU A 112 -14.24 -4.12 1.09
N THR A 113 -13.69 -3.77 -0.08
CA THR A 113 -12.39 -3.06 -0.19
C THR A 113 -12.47 -1.58 0.22
N LEU A 114 -13.58 -0.90 -0.09
CA LEU A 114 -13.76 0.54 0.18
C LEU A 114 -14.43 0.84 1.55
N LEU A 115 -15.20 -0.10 2.12
CA LEU A 115 -15.86 0.05 3.43
C LEU A 115 -15.12 -0.67 4.57
N TYR A 116 -13.98 -1.30 4.29
CA TYR A 116 -13.06 -1.79 5.31
C TYR A 116 -12.71 -0.75 6.42
N PRO A 117 -12.58 0.57 6.13
CA PRO A 117 -12.32 1.57 7.17
C PRO A 117 -13.46 1.74 8.20
N SER A 118 -14.66 1.24 7.92
CA SER A 118 -15.85 1.49 8.73
C SER A 118 -16.13 0.40 9.78
N LYS A 119 -15.44 -0.75 9.74
CA LYS A 119 -15.67 -1.86 10.69
C LYS A 119 -14.58 -2.04 11.76
N THR A 120 -13.53 -1.22 11.78
CA THR A 120 -12.37 -1.41 12.66
C THR A 120 -12.32 -0.53 13.92
N ASP A 121 -13.33 0.31 14.16
CA ASP A 121 -13.36 1.25 15.32
C ASP A 121 -13.31 0.57 16.70
N ASP A 122 -13.66 -0.72 16.80
CA ASP A 122 -13.69 -1.48 18.07
C ASP A 122 -12.58 -2.53 18.21
N SER A 123 -11.61 -2.58 17.27
CA SER A 123 -10.60 -3.66 17.24
C SER A 123 -9.34 -3.41 18.07
N GLY A 124 -9.18 -2.21 18.65
CA GLY A 124 -7.97 -1.81 19.38
C GLY A 124 -6.70 -1.74 18.52
N LEU A 125 -6.83 -1.74 17.20
CA LEU A 125 -5.72 -1.66 16.25
C LEU A 125 -5.35 -0.21 15.90
N PRO A 126 -4.07 0.04 15.56
CA PRO A 126 -3.65 1.35 15.08
C PRO A 126 -4.32 1.69 13.74
N GLU A 127 -4.68 2.96 13.58
CA GLU A 127 -5.22 3.51 12.33
C GLU A 127 -4.16 3.65 11.22
N PRO A 128 -2.92 4.11 11.51
CA PRO A 128 -1.87 4.17 10.51
C PRO A 128 -1.56 2.80 9.90
N GLU A 129 -1.47 2.69 8.58
CA GLU A 129 -1.29 1.40 7.91
C GLU A 129 -0.47 1.43 6.62
N ILE A 130 0.03 0.25 6.24
CA ILE A 130 0.57 0.00 4.89
C ILE A 130 -0.61 -0.29 3.97
N LEU A 131 -0.89 0.64 3.05
CA LEU A 131 -1.94 0.49 2.05
C LEU A 131 -1.54 -0.47 0.94
N ASN A 132 -0.29 -0.38 0.50
CA ASN A 132 0.21 -1.22 -0.57
C ASN A 132 1.73 -1.34 -0.56
N PHE A 133 2.24 -2.50 -0.94
CA PHE A 133 3.67 -2.76 -1.00
C PHE A 133 3.99 -3.83 -2.03
N CYS A 134 4.81 -3.48 -3.03
CA CYS A 134 5.31 -4.42 -4.02
C CYS A 134 6.79 -4.18 -4.33
N VAL A 135 7.53 -5.26 -4.52
CA VAL A 135 8.84 -5.26 -5.18
C VAL A 135 8.73 -6.20 -6.36
N SER A 136 9.16 -5.75 -7.54
CA SER A 136 9.18 -6.57 -8.75
C SER A 136 9.80 -7.93 -8.44
N SER A 137 9.10 -9.01 -8.79
CA SER A 137 9.54 -10.39 -8.59
C SER A 137 10.98 -10.65 -9.05
N THR A 138 11.39 -10.02 -10.16
CA THR A 138 12.77 -10.11 -10.70
C THR A 138 13.83 -9.35 -9.89
N GLN A 139 13.41 -8.50 -8.96
CA GLN A 139 14.27 -7.60 -8.16
C GLN A 139 14.23 -7.92 -6.65
N GLN A 140 13.47 -8.94 -6.25
CA GLN A 140 13.38 -9.37 -4.86
C GLN A 140 14.72 -9.93 -4.35
N ARG A 141 14.84 -10.06 -3.02
CA ARG A 141 16.07 -10.52 -2.33
C ARG A 141 17.32 -9.64 -2.53
N ARG A 142 17.19 -8.44 -3.10
CA ARG A 142 18.24 -7.39 -3.20
C ARG A 142 18.25 -6.38 -2.03
N GLY A 143 17.49 -6.64 -0.95
CA GLY A 143 17.31 -5.70 0.16
C GLY A 143 16.37 -4.52 -0.11
N ILE A 144 15.81 -4.40 -1.32
CA ILE A 144 14.91 -3.30 -1.74
C ILE A 144 13.73 -3.17 -0.78
N GLY A 145 13.05 -4.28 -0.48
CA GLY A 145 11.88 -4.26 0.40
C GLY A 145 12.21 -3.74 1.80
N LYS A 146 13.35 -4.11 2.37
CA LYS A 146 13.79 -3.62 3.69
C LYS A 146 14.04 -2.11 3.68
N ARG A 147 14.69 -1.60 2.64
CA ARG A 147 14.95 -0.15 2.50
C ARG A 147 13.67 0.66 2.28
N LEU A 148 12.73 0.15 1.49
CA LEU A 148 11.40 0.75 1.33
C LEU A 148 10.64 0.78 2.66
N PHE A 149 10.60 -0.33 3.37
CA PHE A 149 9.92 -0.43 4.67
C PHE A 149 10.52 0.53 5.71
N SER A 150 11.86 0.61 5.79
CA SER A 150 12.52 1.55 6.71
C SER A 150 12.23 3.01 6.34
N ALA A 151 12.25 3.37 5.05
CA ALA A 151 11.86 4.72 4.61
C ALA A 151 10.41 5.07 5.00
N LEU A 152 9.49 4.11 4.85
CA LEU A 152 8.11 4.28 5.30
C LEU A 152 8.02 4.47 6.83
N CYS A 153 8.75 3.67 7.61
CA CYS A 153 8.77 3.78 9.07
C CYS A 153 9.37 5.10 9.56
N GLN A 154 10.39 5.62 8.87
CA GLN A 154 10.96 6.94 9.17
C GLN A 154 9.94 8.06 8.94
N GLU A 155 9.12 7.96 7.90
CA GLU A 155 8.04 8.93 7.65
C GLU A 155 6.93 8.84 8.70
N PHE A 156 6.55 7.63 9.10
CA PHE A 156 5.64 7.45 10.25
C PHE A 156 6.22 8.04 11.54
N ALA A 157 7.50 7.81 11.82
CA ALA A 157 8.17 8.37 13.00
C ALA A 157 8.19 9.91 12.95
N ARG A 158 8.47 10.52 11.78
CA ARG A 158 8.38 11.98 11.58
C ARG A 158 6.99 12.54 11.87
N ARG A 159 5.95 11.72 11.67
CA ARG A 159 4.55 12.06 11.92
C ARG A 159 4.08 11.70 13.33
N ASN A 160 5.00 11.34 14.23
CA ASN A 160 4.71 10.92 15.61
C ASN A 160 3.76 9.72 15.69
N VAL A 161 3.88 8.78 14.73
CA VAL A 161 3.19 7.49 14.78
C VAL A 161 4.07 6.47 15.48
N ASP A 162 3.55 5.87 16.55
CA ASP A 162 4.27 4.88 17.35
C ASP A 162 4.05 3.44 16.89
N GLN A 163 2.92 3.16 16.22
CA GLN A 163 2.57 1.82 15.77
C GLN A 163 1.76 1.88 14.47
N ILE A 164 2.00 0.91 13.59
CA ILE A 164 1.27 0.77 12.33
C ILE A 164 0.61 -0.61 12.21
N ARG A 165 -0.46 -0.66 11.42
CA ARG A 165 -1.16 -1.88 10.99
C ARG A 165 -0.65 -2.35 9.64
N ILE A 166 -0.58 -3.66 9.48
CA ILE A 166 -0.23 -4.32 8.22
C ILE A 166 -1.26 -5.42 7.98
N VAL A 167 -1.83 -5.45 6.78
CA VAL A 167 -2.81 -6.48 6.39
C VAL A 167 -2.22 -7.31 5.26
N THR A 168 -2.23 -8.63 5.42
CA THR A 168 -1.79 -9.59 4.39
C THR A 168 -2.88 -10.60 4.12
N GLY A 169 -3.02 -11.06 2.88
CA GLY A 169 -3.87 -12.21 2.57
C GLY A 169 -3.34 -13.50 3.22
N GLU A 170 -4.23 -14.45 3.51
CA GLU A 170 -3.88 -15.76 4.11
C GLU A 170 -2.79 -16.50 3.30
N SER A 171 -2.85 -16.43 1.96
CA SER A 171 -1.90 -17.10 1.06
C SER A 171 -0.59 -16.33 0.81
N GLN A 172 -0.39 -15.15 1.43
CA GLN A 172 0.78 -14.30 1.20
C GLN A 172 1.98 -14.66 2.11
N ASP A 173 2.36 -15.94 2.17
CA ASP A 173 3.40 -16.45 3.07
C ASP A 173 4.72 -15.69 2.99
N SER A 174 5.13 -15.28 1.78
CA SER A 174 6.36 -14.50 1.56
C SER A 174 6.30 -13.13 2.25
N ALA A 175 5.14 -12.46 2.20
CA ALA A 175 4.94 -11.18 2.85
C ALA A 175 4.89 -11.34 4.37
N GLN A 176 4.18 -12.36 4.86
CA GLN A 176 4.09 -12.68 6.29
C GLN A 176 5.49 -12.91 6.88
N ARG A 177 6.29 -13.79 6.29
CA ARG A 177 7.69 -14.02 6.70
C ARG A 177 8.56 -12.78 6.63
N PHE A 178 8.34 -11.93 5.62
CA PHE A 178 9.05 -10.66 5.51
C PHE A 178 8.76 -9.73 6.69
N TYR A 179 7.48 -9.55 7.06
CA TYR A 179 7.10 -8.69 8.18
C TYR A 179 7.50 -9.27 9.53
N GLU A 180 7.34 -10.58 9.74
CA GLU A 180 7.78 -11.27 10.96
C GLU A 180 9.30 -11.14 11.15
N ALA A 181 10.08 -11.29 10.07
CA ALA A 181 11.53 -11.11 10.12
C ALA A 181 11.96 -9.67 10.42
N LEU A 182 11.10 -8.69 10.18
CA LEU A 182 11.30 -7.30 10.60
C LEU A 182 10.85 -7.06 12.04
N GLY A 183 10.12 -8.00 12.64
CA GLY A 183 9.63 -7.92 14.02
C GLY A 183 8.18 -7.46 14.15
N ALA A 184 7.40 -7.49 13.07
CA ALA A 184 5.96 -7.31 13.15
C ALA A 184 5.31 -8.48 13.92
N LYS A 185 4.31 -8.18 14.72
CA LYS A 185 3.60 -9.17 15.56
C LYS A 185 2.23 -9.42 14.98
N LYS A 186 1.87 -10.69 14.81
CA LYS A 186 0.50 -11.08 14.42
C LYS A 186 -0.46 -10.67 15.54
N ALA A 187 -1.44 -9.84 15.21
CA ALA A 187 -2.41 -9.28 16.16
C ALA A 187 -3.75 -10.00 16.09
N GLN A 188 -4.31 -10.18 14.88
CA GLN A 188 -5.60 -10.84 14.69
C GLN A 188 -5.72 -11.48 13.31
N GLU A 189 -6.68 -12.40 13.17
CA GLU A 189 -7.17 -12.87 11.88
C GLU A 189 -8.52 -12.19 11.61
N ILE A 190 -8.69 -11.70 10.39
CA ILE A 190 -9.91 -11.03 9.95
C ILE A 190 -10.40 -11.68 8.66
N GLU A 191 -11.68 -11.54 8.39
CA GLU A 191 -12.27 -11.89 7.10
C GLU A 191 -12.49 -10.59 6.31
N VAL A 192 -11.57 -10.26 5.40
CA VAL A 192 -11.67 -9.05 4.55
C VAL A 192 -12.63 -9.28 3.39
N HIS A 193 -12.68 -10.51 2.88
CA HIS A 193 -13.62 -10.96 1.85
C HIS A 193 -14.31 -12.23 2.33
N ALA A 194 -15.60 -12.38 2.02
CA ALA A 194 -16.32 -13.60 2.38
C ALA A 194 -15.63 -14.85 1.77
N GLY A 195 -15.10 -15.71 2.64
CA GLY A 195 -14.33 -16.91 2.28
C GLY A 195 -12.82 -16.70 2.10
N THR A 196 -12.25 -15.53 2.40
CA THR A 196 -10.80 -15.29 2.35
C THR A 196 -10.32 -14.59 3.61
N LYS A 197 -9.55 -15.32 4.42
CA LYS A 197 -8.94 -14.78 5.62
C LYS A 197 -7.81 -13.81 5.26
N SER A 198 -7.63 -12.79 6.07
CA SER A 198 -6.45 -11.95 6.08
C SER A 198 -5.86 -11.95 7.48
N LEU A 199 -4.56 -11.84 7.55
CA LEU A 199 -3.83 -11.72 8.80
C LEU A 199 -3.48 -10.25 9.02
N VAL A 200 -3.71 -9.79 10.24
CA VAL A 200 -3.32 -8.44 10.66
C VAL A 200 -2.11 -8.53 11.55
N TYR A 201 -1.09 -7.74 11.22
CA TYR A 201 0.09 -7.54 12.04
C TYR A 201 0.14 -6.10 12.55
N THR A 202 0.77 -5.91 13.69
CA THR A 202 1.19 -4.60 14.19
C THR A 202 2.70 -4.49 14.20
N PHE A 203 3.21 -3.29 13.96
CA PHE A 203 4.64 -3.00 13.99
C PHE A 203 4.92 -1.73 14.78
N ASP A 204 5.80 -1.83 15.78
CA ASP A 204 6.18 -0.72 16.66
C ASP A 204 7.28 0.12 15.99
N ILE A 205 6.96 1.36 15.61
CA ILE A 205 7.87 2.30 14.92
C ILE A 205 9.06 2.71 15.79
N ALA A 206 8.88 2.74 17.11
CA ALA A 206 9.94 3.08 18.07
C ALA A 206 11.21 2.21 17.94
N ARG A 207 11.10 0.99 17.38
CA ARG A 207 12.24 0.11 17.14
C ARG A 207 13.19 0.64 16.06
N GLU A 208 12.69 1.34 15.04
CA GLU A 208 13.52 1.96 13.99
C GLU A 208 14.23 3.23 14.48
N ARG A 209 13.61 3.98 15.41
CA ARG A 209 14.24 5.20 16.00
C ARG A 209 15.57 4.88 16.67
N HIS A 210 15.68 3.73 17.33
CA HIS A 210 16.90 3.31 18.01
C HIS A 210 17.93 2.69 17.06
N ALA A 211 17.50 2.04 15.97
CA ALA A 211 18.41 1.47 14.98
C ALA A 211 19.08 2.53 14.09
N ALA A 212 18.45 3.69 13.88
CA ALA A 212 19.02 4.80 13.10
C ALA A 212 19.91 5.74 13.94
N ALA A 213 19.86 5.65 15.27
CA ALA A 213 20.65 6.47 16.20
C ALA A 213 21.92 5.75 16.72
N ALA A 214 22.13 4.49 16.34
CA ALA A 214 23.27 3.64 16.68
C ALA A 214 24.18 3.44 15.46
#